data_AF-A0A556U2Q7-F1
#
_entry.id   AF-A0A556U2Q7-F1
#
_cell.length_a   1.000
_cell.length_b   1.000
_cell.length_c   1.000
_cell.angle_alpha   90.00
_cell.angle_beta   90.00
_cell.angle_gamma   90.00
#
_symmetry.space_group_name_H-M   'P 1'
#
loop_
_entity.id
_entity.type
_entity.pdbx_description
1 polymer ?
#
loop_
_entity_poly.entity_id
_entity_poly.type
_entity_poly.pdbx_seq_one_letter_code
_entity_poly.pdbx_strand_id
1 'polypeptide(L)'
;MREVAWVIFDEIHYMRDSERGVVWEETIILLPDNVHYVFLSATIPNARQFAEWICHLHTQACHVVYTDYRPTPLQHYIFPAGGDGLHLVVDENCKSDFLKQASLTGTSGLSSSVLGLV
;
A
#
# COMPACT_ATOMS: atom_id res chain seq x y z
N MET A 1 -17.54 -15.49 -22.65
CA MET A 1 -18.00 -16.01 -21.35
C MET A 1 -19.46 -15.62 -21.17
N ARG A 2 -20.40 -16.57 -21.06
CA ARG A 2 -21.84 -16.27 -20.91
C ARG A 2 -22.40 -16.59 -19.52
N GLU A 3 -21.64 -17.30 -18.69
CA GLU A 3 -22.10 -17.80 -17.37
C GLU A 3 -21.37 -17.16 -16.19
N VAL A 4 -20.45 -16.22 -16.45
CA VAL A 4 -19.68 -15.56 -15.40
C VAL A 4 -20.44 -14.33 -14.92
N ALA A 5 -20.80 -14.31 -13.65
CA ALA A 5 -21.45 -13.17 -12.99
C ALA A 5 -20.48 -12.34 -12.13
N TRP A 6 -19.41 -12.96 -11.61
CA TRP A 6 -18.45 -12.33 -10.72
C TRP A 6 -17.02 -12.69 -11.09
N VAL A 7 -16.13 -11.71 -11.04
CA VAL A 7 -14.68 -11.90 -11.20
C VAL A 7 -13.97 -11.29 -9.99
N ILE A 8 -13.05 -12.05 -9.41
CA ILE A 8 -12.24 -11.61 -8.27
C ILE A 8 -10.83 -11.35 -8.78
N PHE A 9 -10.37 -10.13 -8.55
CA PHE A 9 -9.02 -9.66 -8.83
C PHE A 9 -8.25 -9.63 -7.53
N ASP A 10 -7.30 -10.55 -7.37
CA ASP A 10 -6.40 -10.56 -6.22
C ASP A 10 -5.17 -9.69 -6.50
N GLU A 11 -4.67 -9.02 -5.47
CA GLU A 11 -3.51 -8.13 -5.52
C GLU A 11 -3.51 -7.12 -6.68
N ILE A 12 -4.66 -6.47 -6.92
CA ILE A 12 -4.84 -5.54 -8.05
C ILE A 12 -3.86 -4.36 -8.05
N HIS A 13 -3.22 -4.08 -6.90
CA HIS A 13 -2.17 -3.08 -6.79
C HIS A 13 -0.95 -3.37 -7.69
N TYR A 14 -0.78 -4.61 -8.18
CA TYR A 14 0.20 -4.97 -9.22
C TYR A 14 -0.11 -4.40 -10.60
N MET A 15 -1.26 -3.77 -10.82
CA MET A 15 -1.53 -3.02 -12.06
C MET A 15 -0.51 -1.89 -12.30
N ARG A 16 0.21 -1.44 -11.25
CA ARG A 16 1.30 -0.45 -11.38
C ARG A 16 2.61 -1.01 -11.92
N ASP A 17 2.71 -2.33 -12.09
CA ASP A 17 3.90 -2.97 -12.65
C ASP A 17 4.10 -2.56 -14.12
N SER A 18 5.30 -2.10 -14.47
CA SER A 18 5.58 -1.55 -15.80
C SER A 18 5.52 -2.57 -16.94
N GLU A 19 5.78 -3.84 -16.65
CA GLU A 19 5.81 -4.91 -17.66
C GLU A 19 4.48 -5.66 -17.73
N ARG A 20 3.86 -5.91 -16.57
CA ARG A 20 2.70 -6.79 -16.43
C ARG A 20 1.41 -6.05 -16.09
N GLY A 21 1.48 -4.78 -15.72
CA GLY A 21 0.34 -3.95 -15.33
C GLY A 21 -0.70 -3.78 -16.43
N VAL A 22 -0.24 -3.67 -17.68
CA VAL A 22 -1.10 -3.53 -18.86
C VAL A 22 -2.11 -4.67 -19.01
N VAL A 23 -1.72 -5.89 -18.63
CA VAL A 23 -2.59 -7.07 -18.74
C VAL A 23 -3.79 -6.94 -17.81
N TRP A 24 -3.61 -6.37 -16.62
CA TRP A 24 -4.71 -6.13 -15.68
C TRP A 24 -5.70 -5.10 -16.23
N GLU A 25 -5.18 -3.99 -16.76
CA GLU A 25 -6.00 -2.92 -17.33
C GLU A 25 -6.79 -3.42 -18.55
N GLU A 26 -6.12 -4.09 -19.50
CA GLU A 26 -6.77 -4.68 -20.68
C GLU A 26 -7.82 -5.71 -20.29
N THR A 27 -7.53 -6.56 -19.28
CA THR A 27 -8.48 -7.57 -18.83
C THR A 27 -9.75 -6.93 -18.25
N ILE A 28 -9.62 -5.85 -17.47
CA ILE A 28 -10.78 -5.13 -16.93
C ILE A 28 -11.58 -4.51 -18.07
N ILE A 29 -10.93 -3.79 -18.99
CA ILE A 29 -11.60 -3.13 -20.13
C ILE A 29 -12.36 -4.13 -21.03
N LEU A 30 -11.82 -5.32 -21.24
CA LEU A 30 -12.42 -6.33 -22.11
C LEU A 30 -13.52 -7.15 -21.43
N LEU A 31 -13.70 -7.05 -20.11
CA LEU A 31 -14.78 -7.74 -19.42
C LEU A 31 -16.13 -7.07 -19.75
N PRO A 32 -17.18 -7.86 -20.01
CA PRO A 32 -18.48 -7.29 -20.32
C PRO A 32 -19.15 -6.68 -19.08
N ASP A 33 -19.95 -5.64 -19.29
CA ASP A 33 -20.56 -4.82 -18.23
C ASP A 33 -21.54 -5.56 -17.31
N ASN A 34 -22.00 -6.75 -17.72
CA ASN A 34 -22.89 -7.59 -16.93
C ASN A 34 -22.17 -8.37 -15.82
N VAL A 35 -20.84 -8.26 -15.74
CA VAL A 35 -20.00 -8.91 -14.73
C VAL A 35 -19.76 -7.95 -13.58
N HIS A 36 -19.86 -8.46 -12.36
CA HIS A 36 -19.49 -7.73 -11.15
C HIS A 36 -18.06 -8.07 -10.71
N TYR A 37 -17.43 -7.12 -10.03
CA TYR A 37 -16.02 -7.23 -9.66
C TYR A 37 -15.83 -7.21 -8.15
N VAL A 38 -14.84 -7.97 -7.70
CA VAL A 38 -14.27 -7.85 -6.35
C VAL A 38 -12.78 -7.60 -6.52
N PHE A 39 -12.30 -6.48 -6.01
CA PHE A 39 -10.89 -6.11 -6.07
C PHE A 39 -10.26 -6.22 -4.68
N LEU A 40 -9.29 -7.11 -4.53
CA LEU A 40 -8.46 -7.23 -3.34
C LEU A 40 -7.14 -6.51 -3.62
N SER A 41 -6.75 -5.61 -2.72
CA SER A 41 -5.62 -4.71 -2.91
C SER A 41 -4.91 -4.48 -1.58
N ALA A 42 -3.61 -4.19 -1.63
CA ALA A 42 -2.92 -3.51 -0.56
C ALA A 42 -3.46 -2.09 -0.39
N THR A 43 -3.12 -1.45 0.73
CA THR A 43 -3.45 -0.06 1.03
C THR A 43 -2.85 0.87 -0.02
N ILE A 44 -3.71 1.45 -0.87
CA ILE A 44 -3.34 2.43 -1.90
C ILE A 44 -4.05 3.76 -1.65
N PRO A 45 -3.36 4.91 -1.75
CA PRO A 45 -3.95 6.21 -1.43
C PRO A 45 -5.01 6.66 -2.44
N ASN A 46 -4.97 6.12 -3.67
CA ASN A 46 -5.86 6.50 -4.76
C ASN A 46 -6.98 5.46 -5.02
N ALA A 47 -7.36 4.64 -4.04
CA ALA A 47 -8.42 3.64 -4.18
C ALA A 47 -9.75 4.22 -4.70
N ARG A 48 -10.09 5.44 -4.28
CA ARG A 48 -11.29 6.16 -4.74
C ARG A 48 -11.27 6.45 -6.24
N GLN A 49 -10.13 6.89 -6.76
CA GLN A 49 -9.96 7.18 -8.18
C GLN A 49 -10.07 5.91 -9.03
N PHE A 50 -9.53 4.80 -8.52
CA PHE A 50 -9.68 3.50 -9.16
C PHE A 50 -11.16 3.09 -9.25
N ALA A 51 -11.92 3.21 -8.15
CA ALA A 51 -13.35 2.91 -8.17
C ALA A 51 -14.15 3.83 -9.12
N GLU A 52 -13.80 5.12 -9.20
CA GLU A 52 -14.42 6.05 -10.16
C GLU A 52 -14.16 5.62 -11.61
N TRP A 53 -12.95 5.17 -11.92
CA TRP A 53 -12.60 4.64 -13.23
C TRP A 53 -13.40 3.38 -13.57
N ILE A 54 -13.54 2.43 -12.64
CA ILE A 54 -14.38 1.23 -12.82
C ILE A 54 -15.85 1.61 -13.04
N CYS A 55 -16.38 2.54 -12.24
CA CYS A 55 -17.74 3.04 -12.39
C CYS A 55 -17.98 3.66 -13.77
N HIS A 56 -16.99 4.40 -14.28
CA HIS A 56 -17.07 5.02 -15.60
C HIS A 56 -17.00 3.98 -16.72
N LEU A 57 -16.13 2.99 -16.60
CA LEU A 57 -15.88 1.98 -17.62
C LEU A 57 -17.04 1.01 -17.80
N HIS A 58 -17.62 0.50 -16.71
CA HIS A 58 -18.66 -0.54 -16.74
C HIS A 58 -20.05 -0.05 -16.29
N THR A 59 -20.24 1.27 -16.11
CA THR A 59 -21.52 1.92 -15.74
C THR A 59 -22.22 1.25 -14.54
N GLN A 60 -21.45 0.82 -13.54
CA GLN A 60 -21.93 0.14 -12.34
C GLN A 60 -21.29 0.72 -11.07
N ALA A 61 -22.00 0.68 -9.95
CA ALA A 61 -21.46 1.21 -8.69
C ALA A 61 -20.30 0.36 -8.18
N CYS A 62 -19.16 0.99 -7.91
CA CYS A 62 -17.98 0.38 -7.31
C CYS A 62 -17.75 0.97 -5.92
N HIS A 63 -17.79 0.12 -4.89
CA HIS A 63 -17.59 0.52 -3.50
C HIS A 63 -16.13 0.35 -3.08
N VAL A 64 -15.62 1.28 -2.26
CA VAL A 64 -14.28 1.21 -1.67
C VAL A 64 -14.40 0.94 -0.19
N VAL A 65 -13.81 -0.15 0.27
CA VAL A 65 -13.61 -0.45 1.69
C VAL A 65 -12.12 -0.35 1.97
N TYR A 66 -11.75 0.60 2.84
CA TYR A 66 -10.35 0.90 3.17
C TYR A 66 -10.12 0.70 4.67
N THR A 67 -8.95 0.17 5.03
CA THR A 67 -8.53 0.03 6.42
C THR A 67 -7.01 0.04 6.53
N ASP A 68 -6.50 0.75 7.55
CA ASP A 68 -5.09 0.67 7.97
C ASP A 68 -4.89 -0.32 9.12
N TYR A 69 -5.94 -1.06 9.50
CA TYR A 69 -5.88 -2.02 10.59
C TYR A 69 -4.90 -3.16 10.26
N ARG A 70 -3.94 -3.36 11.16
CA ARG A 70 -2.99 -4.45 11.08
C ARG A 70 -3.22 -5.43 12.25
N PRO A 71 -3.55 -6.72 11.98
CA PRO A 71 -3.78 -7.70 13.04
C PRO A 71 -2.59 -7.97 13.96
N THR A 72 -1.37 -7.94 13.41
CA THR A 72 -0.12 -8.11 14.17
C THR A 72 0.63 -6.79 14.16
N PRO A 73 0.73 -6.07 15.31
CA PRO A 73 1.49 -4.84 15.40
C PRO A 73 2.95 -5.02 14.96
N LEU A 74 3.53 -4.00 14.32
CA LEU A 74 4.92 -4.01 13.89
C LEU A 74 5.76 -3.10 14.77
N GLN A 75 7.00 -3.53 15.00
CA GLN A 75 8.05 -2.72 15.59
C GLN A 75 9.13 -2.51 14.53
N HIS A 76 9.54 -1.27 14.30
CA HIS A 76 10.55 -0.97 13.30
C HIS A 76 11.88 -0.73 13.99
N TYR A 77 12.92 -1.44 13.55
CA TYR A 77 14.28 -1.31 14.07
C TYR A 77 15.23 -0.86 12.97
N ILE A 78 16.24 -0.07 13.33
CA ILE A 78 17.35 0.30 12.44
C ILE A 78 18.62 -0.38 12.92
N PHE A 79 19.36 -0.98 11.98
CA PHE A 79 20.70 -1.51 12.21
C PHE A 79 21.71 -0.68 11.42
N PRO A 80 22.45 0.25 12.07
CA PRO A 80 23.45 1.05 11.39
C PRO A 80 24.64 0.19 10.98
N ALA A 81 25.16 0.43 9.77
CA ALA A 81 26.34 -0.29 9.28
C ALA A 81 27.54 -0.05 10.21
N GLY A 82 28.13 -1.12 10.73
CA GLY A 82 29.25 -1.05 11.69
C GLY A 82 28.83 -0.70 13.12
N GLY A 83 27.54 -0.69 13.43
CA GLY A 83 27.04 -0.52 14.80
C GLY A 83 26.89 -1.83 15.56
N ASP A 84 26.76 -1.70 16.88
CA ASP A 84 26.75 -2.82 17.82
C ASP A 84 25.35 -3.39 18.11
N GLY A 85 24.29 -2.93 17.44
CA GLY A 85 22.94 -3.43 17.72
C GLY A 85 21.79 -2.83 16.92
N LEU A 86 20.60 -3.37 17.18
CA LEU A 86 19.31 -2.93 16.63
C LEU A 86 18.72 -1.82 17.51
N HIS A 87 18.27 -0.74 16.89
CA HIS A 87 17.66 0.41 17.57
C HIS A 87 16.18 0.52 17.20
N LEU A 88 15.28 0.39 18.19
CA LEU A 88 13.84 0.55 18.00
C LEU A 88 13.51 2.01 17.65
N VAL A 89 12.91 2.23 16.49
CA VAL A 89 12.55 3.56 15.99
C VAL A 89 11.04 3.83 15.95
N VAL A 90 10.23 2.79 15.76
CA VAL A 90 8.75 2.87 15.80
C VAL A 90 8.23 1.72 16.65
N ASP A 91 7.46 2.06 17.69
CA ASP A 91 6.83 1.08 18.57
C ASP A 91 5.54 0.48 17.96
N GLU A 92 4.96 -0.50 18.64
CA GLU A 92 3.71 -1.17 18.24
C GLU A 92 2.50 -0.24 18.15
N ASN A 93 2.57 0.93 18.79
CA ASN A 93 1.52 1.95 18.78
C ASN A 93 1.76 3.01 17.69
N CYS A 94 2.66 2.75 16.74
CA CYS A 94 3.11 3.69 15.72
C CYS A 94 3.68 5.01 16.29
N LYS A 95 4.17 5.02 17.54
CA LYS A 95 4.88 6.18 18.09
C LYS A 95 6.35 6.10 17.70
N SER A 96 6.85 7.19 17.13
CA SER A 96 8.26 7.35 16.81
C SER A 96 9.00 8.00 17.98
N ASP A 97 9.95 7.27 18.56
CA ASP A 97 10.78 7.74 19.68
C ASP A 97 12.17 8.21 19.22
N PHE A 98 12.32 8.48 17.91
CA PHE A 98 13.59 8.88 17.26
C PHE A 98 14.36 9.99 17.98
N LEU A 99 13.65 10.95 18.59
CA LEU A 99 14.25 12.08 19.31
C LEU A 99 14.88 11.68 20.67
N LYS A 100 14.43 10.58 21.28
CA LYS A 100 14.97 10.11 22.58
C LYS A 100 16.26 9.30 22.43
N GLN A 101 16.47 8.66 21.28
CA GLN A 101 17.63 7.80 21.07
C GLN A 101 18.85 8.57 20.55
N ALA A 102 18.63 9.60 19.72
CA ALA A 102 19.70 10.52 19.28
C ALA A 102 20.31 11.32 20.45
N SER A 103 19.55 11.55 21.52
CA SER A 103 20.03 12.23 22.73
C SER A 103 20.84 11.32 23.67
N LEU A 104 20.77 10.00 23.52
CA LEU A 104 21.53 9.02 24.33
C LEU A 104 22.86 8.61 23.69
N THR A 105 23.03 8.72 22.37
CA THR A 105 24.25 8.29 21.65
C THR A 105 25.27 9.39 21.39
N GLY A 106 25.04 10.64 21.82
CA GLY A 106 26.08 11.68 21.85
C GLY A 106 26.74 11.98 20.50
N THR A 107 26.10 11.68 19.37
CA THR A 107 26.62 11.99 18.04
C THR A 107 26.00 13.28 17.52
N SER A 108 26.76 14.37 17.64
CA SER A 108 26.48 15.71 17.11
C SER A 108 26.48 15.81 15.56
N GLY A 109 26.14 14.73 14.84
CA GLY A 109 26.43 14.60 13.42
C GLY A 109 25.29 14.19 12.49
N LEU A 110 24.11 13.81 12.99
CA LEU A 110 22.99 13.45 12.11
C LEU A 110 22.27 14.72 11.65
N SER A 111 22.82 15.32 10.59
CA SER A 111 22.20 16.37 9.77
C SER A 111 20.74 16.01 9.46
N SER A 112 19.87 17.02 9.48
CA SER A 112 18.42 16.97 9.31
C SER A 112 17.95 16.51 7.91
N SER A 113 18.79 15.77 7.18
CA SER A 113 18.63 15.49 5.75
C SER A 113 17.90 14.18 5.45
N VAL A 114 17.57 13.37 6.46
CA VAL A 114 16.84 12.08 6.27
C VAL A 114 15.32 12.26 6.37
N LEU A 115 14.83 13.48 6.58
CA LEU A 115 13.41 13.80 6.80
C LEU A 115 12.53 13.85 5.53
N GLY A 116 13.03 13.38 4.38
CA GLY A 116 12.30 13.48 3.12
C GLY A 116 12.56 12.31 2.19
N LEU A 117 11.91 11.18 2.46
CA LEU A 117 11.55 10.18 1.45
C LEU A 117 10.35 9.39 1.99
N VAL A 118 9.19 10.04 1.90
CA VAL A 118 7.91 9.41 1.64
C VAL A 118 7.70 9.48 0.13
#